data_AF-A0A846TY11-F1
#
_entry.id   AF-A0A846TY11-F1
#
_cell.length_a   1.000
_cell.length_b   1.000
_cell.length_c   1.000
_cell.angle_alpha   90.00
_cell.angle_beta   90.00
_cell.angle_gamma   90.00
#
_symmetry.space_group_name_H-M   'P 1'
#
loop_
_entity.id
_entity.type
_entity.pdbx_description
1 polymer ?
#
loop_
_entity_poly.entity_id
_entity_poly.type
_entity_poly.pdbx_seq_one_letter_code
_entity_poly.pdbx_strand_id
1 'polypeptide(L)'
;MISALVASMADRTGRSLEQWIQLIRTDGPDPLDQKAVRSWLKTEHGLPQDTQFTVAHMAALDAGWVPPSTLQYVDQLYSGKKAVLRPLHDQVTDLILSLDTGDDGGQVSVEGRATYIPFIRRTQFAAVAPGPYGRLRVGVRLRSEIPEVSGLEVEPAKNFAQATHWVHLSAEATADDVAALKPLIRAAYEQNG
;
A
#
# COMPACT_ATOMS: atom_id res chain seq x y z
N MET A 1 2.35 -12.14 9.20
CA MET A 1 1.72 -12.83 8.03
C MET A 1 2.72 -13.63 7.20
N ILE A 2 3.88 -13.09 6.81
CA ILE A 2 4.90 -13.83 6.04
C ILE A 2 5.36 -15.10 6.79
N SER A 3 5.65 -15.02 8.08
CA SER A 3 6.09 -16.17 8.91
C SER A 3 5.13 -17.38 8.87
N ALA A 4 3.82 -17.17 9.05
CA ALA A 4 2.83 -18.26 9.00
C ALA A 4 2.65 -18.85 7.59
N LEU A 5 2.78 -18.02 6.55
CA LEU A 5 2.73 -18.48 5.17
C LEU A 5 3.96 -19.32 4.81
N VAL A 6 5.16 -18.91 5.25
CA VAL A 6 6.39 -19.67 5.06
C VAL A 6 6.31 -21.00 5.80
N ALA A 7 5.83 -21.02 7.04
CA ALA A 7 5.67 -22.24 7.83
C ALA A 7 4.71 -23.26 7.17
N SER A 8 3.65 -22.80 6.50
CA SER A 8 2.67 -23.67 5.82
C SER A 8 2.97 -23.91 4.33
N MET A 9 4.10 -23.42 3.82
CA MET A 9 4.37 -23.42 2.37
C MET A 9 4.58 -24.84 1.80
N ALA A 10 5.32 -25.68 2.53
CA ALA A 10 5.57 -27.06 2.14
C ALA A 10 4.26 -27.85 2.01
N ASP A 11 3.38 -27.76 3.00
CA ASP A 11 2.09 -28.45 3.00
C ASP A 11 1.19 -27.99 1.85
N ARG A 12 1.24 -26.70 1.50
CA ARG A 12 0.37 -26.09 0.49
C ARG A 12 0.87 -26.25 -0.94
N THR A 13 2.18 -26.41 -1.14
CA THR A 13 2.79 -26.36 -2.48
C THR A 13 3.68 -27.56 -2.81
N GLY A 14 3.91 -28.45 -1.84
CA GLY A 14 4.84 -29.58 -1.97
C GLY A 14 6.32 -29.20 -1.91
N ARG A 15 6.65 -27.92 -1.67
CA ARG A 15 8.03 -27.42 -1.56
C ARG A 15 8.17 -26.38 -0.45
N SER A 16 9.30 -26.40 0.25
CA SER A 16 9.66 -25.33 1.19
C SER A 16 9.98 -24.03 0.44
N LEU A 17 10.06 -22.92 1.17
CA LEU A 17 10.47 -21.63 0.59
C LEU A 17 11.87 -21.72 -0.03
N GLU A 18 12.81 -22.35 0.67
CA GLU A 18 14.20 -22.51 0.23
C GLU A 18 14.27 -23.35 -1.05
N GLN A 19 13.44 -24.39 -1.16
CA GLN A 19 13.34 -25.21 -2.37
C GLN A 19 12.77 -24.42 -3.55
N TRP A 20 11.80 -23.52 -3.31
CA TRP A 20 11.31 -22.62 -4.35
C TRP A 20 12.36 -21.60 -4.78
N ILE A 21 13.07 -20.99 -3.85
CA ILE A 21 14.16 -20.04 -4.14
C ILE A 21 15.26 -20.74 -4.95
N GLN A 22 15.64 -21.96 -4.57
CA GLN A 22 16.63 -22.73 -5.30
C GLN A 22 16.16 -23.05 -6.73
N LEU A 23 14.89 -23.43 -6.90
CA LEU A 23 14.33 -23.70 -8.22
C LEU A 23 14.33 -22.44 -9.11
N ILE A 24 14.02 -21.27 -8.54
CA ILE A 24 14.10 -20.00 -9.28
C ILE A 24 15.54 -19.71 -9.71
N ARG A 25 16.52 -19.96 -8.83
CA ARG A 25 17.95 -19.77 -9.16
C ARG A 25 18.44 -20.71 -10.27
N THR A 26 17.93 -21.93 -10.36
CA THR A 26 18.40 -22.92 -11.35
C THR A 26 17.68 -22.82 -12.68
N ASP A 27 16.36 -22.71 -12.66
CA ASP A 27 15.50 -22.89 -13.84
C ASP A 27 14.53 -21.72 -14.07
N GLY A 28 14.50 -20.75 -13.16
CA GLY A 28 13.58 -19.63 -13.20
C GLY A 28 14.14 -18.40 -13.95
N PRO A 29 13.29 -17.36 -14.12
CA PRO A 29 13.73 -16.05 -14.55
C PRO A 29 14.68 -15.39 -13.55
N ASP A 30 15.28 -14.26 -13.94
CA ASP A 30 16.07 -13.42 -13.03
C ASP A 30 15.29 -13.12 -11.74
N PRO A 31 15.80 -13.52 -10.55
CA PRO A 31 15.16 -13.25 -9.27
C PRO A 31 14.88 -11.76 -8.99
N LEU A 32 15.66 -10.86 -9.60
CA LEU A 32 15.50 -9.42 -9.47
C LEU A 32 14.31 -8.90 -10.31
N ASP A 33 13.91 -9.61 -11.37
CA ASP A 33 12.64 -9.37 -12.05
C ASP A 33 11.51 -10.15 -11.36
N GLN A 34 11.08 -9.62 -10.21
CA GLN A 34 9.99 -10.20 -9.42
C GLN A 34 8.68 -10.36 -10.23
N LYS A 35 8.47 -9.56 -11.29
CA LYS A 35 7.27 -9.68 -12.14
C LYS A 35 7.38 -10.93 -13.01
N ALA A 36 8.52 -11.16 -13.66
CA ALA A 36 8.79 -12.36 -14.42
C ALA A 36 8.71 -13.61 -13.54
N VAL A 37 9.34 -13.58 -12.36
CA VAL A 37 9.29 -14.70 -11.39
C VAL A 37 7.86 -15.03 -10.99
N ARG A 38 7.03 -14.04 -10.62
CA ARG A 38 5.61 -14.28 -10.30
C ARG A 38 4.87 -14.90 -11.48
N SER A 39 5.02 -14.33 -12.68
CA SER A 39 4.38 -14.87 -13.88
C SER A 39 4.74 -16.35 -14.10
N TRP A 40 6.03 -16.69 -13.99
CA TRP A 40 6.54 -18.04 -14.15
C TRP A 40 6.02 -19.00 -13.06
N LEU A 41 6.03 -18.59 -11.79
CA LEU A 41 5.45 -19.38 -10.69
C LEU A 41 3.95 -19.65 -10.88
N LYS A 42 3.22 -18.69 -11.45
CA LYS A 42 1.80 -18.86 -11.77
C LYS A 42 1.58 -19.79 -12.96
N THR A 43 2.28 -19.57 -14.08
CA THR A 43 2.00 -20.29 -15.34
C THR A 43 2.58 -21.70 -15.33
N GLU A 44 3.81 -21.87 -14.87
CA GLU A 44 4.52 -23.15 -14.94
C GLU A 44 4.28 -24.04 -13.72
N HIS A 45 3.98 -23.42 -12.57
CA HIS A 45 3.85 -24.14 -11.30
C HIS A 45 2.49 -23.99 -10.62
N GLY A 46 1.57 -23.19 -11.18
CA GLY A 46 0.20 -23.08 -10.68
C GLY A 46 0.08 -22.45 -9.28
N LEU A 47 1.08 -21.67 -8.83
CA LEU A 47 1.07 -21.13 -7.48
C LEU A 47 -0.05 -20.09 -7.29
N PRO A 48 -0.79 -20.15 -6.17
CA PRO A 48 -1.75 -19.10 -5.79
C PRO A 48 -1.05 -17.75 -5.62
N GLN A 49 -1.83 -16.67 -5.78
CA GLN A 49 -1.29 -15.31 -5.81
C GLN A 49 -0.43 -14.96 -4.59
N ASP A 50 -0.92 -15.18 -3.38
CA ASP A 50 -0.16 -14.78 -2.18
C ASP A 50 1.14 -15.56 -2.04
N THR A 51 1.15 -16.81 -2.49
CA THR A 51 2.33 -17.67 -2.48
C THR A 51 3.37 -17.22 -3.51
N GLN A 52 2.98 -16.98 -4.77
CA GLN A 52 3.92 -16.48 -5.79
C GLN A 52 4.52 -15.12 -5.38
N PHE A 53 3.74 -14.24 -4.74
CA PHE A 53 4.24 -12.94 -4.27
C PHE A 53 5.29 -13.10 -3.18
N THR A 54 5.02 -13.99 -2.21
CA THR A 54 5.94 -14.26 -1.11
C THR A 54 7.22 -14.91 -1.60
N VAL A 55 7.11 -15.94 -2.44
CA VAL A 55 8.28 -16.63 -3.00
C VAL A 55 9.14 -15.67 -3.85
N ALA A 56 8.53 -14.89 -4.75
CA ALA A 56 9.27 -13.93 -5.58
C ALA A 56 9.96 -12.84 -4.74
N HIS A 57 9.30 -12.34 -3.69
CA HIS A 57 9.89 -11.36 -2.78
C HIS A 57 11.11 -11.94 -2.05
N MET A 58 10.98 -13.13 -1.49
CA MET A 58 12.06 -13.79 -0.77
C MET A 58 13.22 -14.17 -1.70
N ALA A 59 12.95 -14.61 -2.93
CA ALA A 59 13.97 -14.88 -3.94
C ALA A 59 14.74 -13.61 -4.33
N ALA A 60 14.06 -12.46 -4.44
CA ALA A 60 14.73 -11.20 -4.72
C ALA A 60 15.65 -10.77 -3.57
N LEU A 61 15.17 -10.85 -2.32
CA LEU A 61 15.99 -10.55 -1.13
C LEU A 61 17.24 -11.43 -1.07
N ASP A 62 17.07 -12.72 -1.32
CA ASP A 62 18.14 -13.71 -1.34
C ASP A 62 19.12 -13.51 -2.53
N ALA A 63 18.67 -12.88 -3.61
CA ALA A 63 19.52 -12.41 -4.72
C ALA A 63 20.15 -11.03 -4.47
N GLY A 64 20.01 -10.46 -3.26
CA GLY A 64 20.63 -9.19 -2.87
C GLY A 64 19.80 -7.95 -3.18
N TRP A 65 18.52 -8.09 -3.55
CA TRP A 65 17.62 -6.95 -3.67
C TRP A 65 17.37 -6.32 -2.30
N VAL A 66 17.51 -4.99 -2.22
CA VAL A 66 17.17 -4.22 -1.03
C VAL A 66 15.84 -3.51 -1.29
N PRO A 67 14.79 -3.76 -0.47
CA PRO A 67 13.53 -3.05 -0.59
C PRO A 67 13.73 -1.54 -0.44
N PRO A 68 13.12 -0.70 -1.31
CA PRO A 68 13.11 0.73 -1.10
C PRO A 68 12.51 1.09 0.27
N SER A 69 13.09 2.09 0.92
CA SER A 69 12.48 2.73 2.10
C SER A 69 11.16 3.40 1.75
N THR A 70 10.33 3.67 2.76
CA THR A 70 9.09 4.44 2.58
C THR A 70 9.34 5.77 1.87
N LEU A 71 10.40 6.50 2.26
CA LEU A 71 10.77 7.76 1.61
C LEU A 71 11.10 7.58 0.12
N GLN A 72 11.87 6.54 -0.23
CA GLN A 72 12.18 6.25 -1.64
C GLN A 72 10.94 5.89 -2.44
N TYR A 73 9.96 5.17 -1.86
CA TYR A 73 8.68 4.93 -2.52
C TYR A 73 7.90 6.23 -2.75
N VAL A 74 7.87 7.13 -1.76
CA VAL A 74 7.25 8.47 -1.91
C VAL A 74 7.94 9.25 -3.03
N ASP A 75 9.27 9.33 -3.02
CA ASP A 75 10.04 10.04 -4.05
C ASP A 75 9.78 9.49 -5.45
N GLN A 76 9.68 8.17 -5.59
CA GLN A 76 9.34 7.52 -6.86
C GLN A 76 7.91 7.86 -7.32
N LEU A 77 6.92 7.81 -6.40
CA LEU A 77 5.52 8.13 -6.70
C LEU A 77 5.33 9.56 -7.20
N TYR A 78 6.06 10.50 -6.60
CA TYR A 78 5.98 11.94 -6.89
C TYR A 78 7.17 12.44 -7.72
N SER A 79 7.57 11.65 -8.73
CA SER A 79 8.57 12.06 -9.71
C SER A 79 7.93 12.65 -10.98
N GLY A 80 8.73 13.39 -11.77
CA GLY A 80 8.31 13.95 -13.05
C GLY A 80 7.06 14.85 -12.92
N LYS A 81 6.05 14.61 -13.77
CA LYS A 81 4.81 15.41 -13.79
C LYS A 81 4.01 15.37 -12.49
N LYS A 82 4.25 14.38 -11.63
CA LYS A 82 3.55 14.20 -10.34
C LYS A 82 4.24 14.90 -9.18
N ALA A 83 5.44 15.46 -9.39
CA ALA A 83 6.20 16.13 -8.34
C ALA A 83 5.44 17.30 -7.69
N VAL A 84 4.57 17.97 -8.46
CA VAL A 84 3.69 19.03 -7.94
C VAL A 84 2.77 18.57 -6.81
N LEU A 85 2.44 17.27 -6.73
CA LEU A 85 1.58 16.70 -5.70
C LEU A 85 2.32 16.35 -4.40
N ARG A 86 3.66 16.40 -4.39
CA ARG A 86 4.45 16.01 -3.22
C ARG A 86 4.14 16.86 -1.98
N PRO A 87 4.10 18.21 -2.05
CA PRO A 87 3.77 19.01 -0.87
C PRO A 87 2.37 18.72 -0.32
N LEU A 88 1.42 18.39 -1.20
CA LEU A 88 0.06 18.04 -0.79
C LEU A 88 -0.01 16.66 -0.13
N HIS A 89 0.75 15.68 -0.66
CA HIS A 89 0.92 14.38 -0.01
C HIS A 89 1.48 14.53 1.41
N ASP A 90 2.50 15.37 1.58
CA ASP A 90 3.15 15.57 2.87
C ASP A 90 2.17 16.23 3.87
N GLN A 91 1.39 17.23 3.44
CA GLN A 91 0.33 17.82 4.27
C GLN A 91 -0.76 16.82 4.68
N VAL A 92 -1.22 15.97 3.75
CA VAL A 92 -2.20 14.92 4.08
C VAL A 92 -1.59 13.88 5.02
N THR A 93 -0.31 13.55 4.85
CA THR A 93 0.44 12.65 5.72
C THR A 93 0.50 13.21 7.14
N ASP A 94 0.87 14.48 7.29
CA ASP A 94 0.91 15.17 8.59
C ASP A 94 -0.47 15.21 9.24
N LEU A 95 -1.53 15.48 8.47
CA LEU A 95 -2.90 15.43 8.98
C LEU A 95 -3.25 14.03 9.52
N ILE A 96 -2.95 12.97 8.77
CA ILE A 96 -3.22 11.58 9.19
C ILE A 96 -2.45 11.25 10.48
N LEU A 97 -1.17 11.59 10.53
CA LEU A 97 -0.31 11.32 11.70
C LEU A 97 -0.71 12.17 12.92
N SER A 98 -1.25 13.37 12.71
CA SER A 98 -1.75 14.22 13.81
C SER A 98 -2.96 13.63 14.54
N LEU A 99 -3.64 12.65 13.94
CA LEU A 99 -4.77 11.94 14.53
C LEU A 99 -4.34 10.73 15.37
N ASP A 100 -3.08 10.33 15.30
CA ASP A 100 -2.55 9.20 16.04
C ASP A 100 -2.53 9.51 17.54
N THR A 101 -3.36 8.79 18.28
CA THR A 101 -3.50 8.91 19.74
C THR A 101 -2.64 7.90 20.49
N GLY A 102 -2.05 6.91 19.80
CA GLY A 102 -1.26 5.84 20.43
C GLY A 102 -2.04 4.96 21.41
N ASP A 103 -3.37 4.90 21.28
CA ASP A 103 -4.29 4.10 22.09
C ASP A 103 -4.31 2.60 21.67
N ASP A 104 -5.24 1.81 22.24
CA ASP A 104 -5.19 0.33 22.29
C ASP A 104 -5.03 -0.41 20.95
N GLY A 105 -5.40 0.19 19.82
CA GLY A 105 -5.22 -0.39 18.48
C GLY A 105 -3.85 -0.11 17.85
N GLY A 106 -2.93 0.50 18.60
CA GLY A 106 -1.54 0.70 18.23
C GLY A 106 -1.26 2.02 17.53
N GLN A 107 0.04 2.34 17.43
CA GLN A 107 0.56 3.50 16.73
C GLN A 107 0.31 3.38 15.21
N VAL A 108 0.06 4.51 14.54
CA VAL A 108 -0.02 4.55 13.08
C VAL A 108 1.36 4.28 12.49
N SER A 109 1.42 3.29 11.60
CA SER A 109 2.58 2.99 10.77
C SER A 109 2.35 3.45 9.33
N VAL A 110 3.42 3.95 8.70
CA VAL A 110 3.44 4.37 7.31
C VAL A 110 4.38 3.44 6.54
N GLU A 111 3.83 2.70 5.57
CA GLU A 111 4.62 1.82 4.70
C GLU A 111 4.71 2.41 3.29
N GLY A 112 5.73 1.99 2.53
CA GLY A 112 5.86 2.34 1.12
C GLY A 112 5.38 1.22 0.21
N ARG A 113 4.59 1.55 -0.80
CA ARG A 113 4.29 0.64 -1.93
C ARG A 113 4.51 1.37 -3.24
N ALA A 114 4.77 0.60 -4.30
CA ALA A 114 5.07 1.14 -5.63
C ALA A 114 3.95 2.01 -6.23
N THR A 115 2.70 1.88 -5.75
CA THR A 115 1.53 2.57 -6.34
C THR A 115 0.79 3.47 -5.36
N TYR A 116 1.06 3.38 -4.05
CA TYR A 116 0.43 4.20 -3.01
C TYR A 116 1.18 4.10 -1.68
N ILE A 117 0.90 5.03 -0.77
CA ILE A 117 1.42 5.05 0.61
C ILE A 117 0.27 4.68 1.55
N PRO A 118 0.23 3.44 2.10
CA PRO A 118 -0.75 3.06 3.12
C PRO A 118 -0.44 3.65 4.50
N PHE A 119 -1.51 3.90 5.24
CA PHE A 119 -1.49 4.21 6.67
C PHE A 119 -2.23 3.09 7.41
N ILE A 120 -1.51 2.46 8.35
CA ILE A 120 -1.91 1.21 8.97
C ILE A 120 -1.87 1.38 10.49
N ARG A 121 -2.97 1.00 11.15
CA ARG A 121 -3.05 0.82 12.60
C ARG A 121 -3.13 -0.67 12.90
N ARG A 122 -4.28 -1.18 13.36
CA ARG A 122 -4.57 -2.63 13.37
C ARG A 122 -4.82 -3.15 11.95
N THR A 123 -5.47 -2.34 11.13
CA THR A 123 -5.64 -2.58 9.70
C THR A 123 -5.38 -1.31 8.90
N GLN A 124 -5.15 -1.46 7.60
CA GLN A 124 -5.02 -0.30 6.72
C GLN A 124 -6.33 0.50 6.70
N PHE A 125 -6.25 1.79 7.04
CA PHE A 125 -7.42 2.67 7.17
C PHE A 125 -7.40 3.83 6.17
N ALA A 126 -6.22 4.24 5.72
CA ALA A 126 -6.06 5.23 4.67
C ALA A 126 -4.96 4.85 3.68
N ALA A 127 -4.98 5.48 2.51
CA ALA A 127 -3.92 5.42 1.52
C ALA A 127 -3.88 6.71 0.70
N VAL A 128 -2.67 7.19 0.41
CA VAL A 128 -2.45 8.38 -0.40
C VAL A 128 -1.62 8.03 -1.63
N ALA A 129 -2.03 8.52 -2.80
CA ALA A 129 -1.33 8.30 -4.06
C ALA A 129 -1.60 9.40 -5.08
N PRO A 130 -0.76 9.55 -6.12
CA PRO A 130 -1.15 10.27 -7.32
C PRO A 130 -2.44 9.67 -7.93
N GLY A 131 -3.43 10.51 -8.15
CA GLY A 131 -4.74 10.21 -8.72
C GLY A 131 -4.86 10.55 -10.20
N PRO A 132 -6.09 10.49 -10.75
CA PRO A 132 -6.36 10.81 -12.14
C PRO A 132 -6.27 12.33 -12.37
N TYR A 133 -5.93 12.73 -13.60
CA TYR A 133 -5.90 14.13 -14.03
C TYR A 133 -5.01 15.04 -13.18
N GLY A 134 -3.91 14.50 -12.63
CA GLY A 134 -2.97 15.31 -11.84
C GLY A 134 -3.47 15.70 -10.45
N ARG A 135 -4.49 15.01 -9.92
CA ARG A 135 -5.02 15.21 -8.56
C ARG A 135 -4.35 14.27 -7.56
N LEU A 136 -4.28 14.64 -6.29
CA LEU A 136 -3.92 13.71 -5.21
C LEU A 136 -5.15 12.88 -4.82
N ARG A 137 -4.99 11.57 -4.74
CA ARG A 137 -6.03 10.64 -4.29
C ARG A 137 -5.80 10.30 -2.82
N VAL A 138 -6.81 10.55 -2.00
CA VAL A 138 -6.86 10.14 -0.60
C VAL A 138 -7.98 9.13 -0.45
N GLY A 139 -7.61 7.86 -0.25
CA GLY A 139 -8.56 6.78 -0.02
C GLY A 139 -8.69 6.49 1.46
N VAL A 140 -9.91 6.21 1.91
CA VAL A 140 -10.23 5.83 3.28
C VAL A 140 -11.04 4.53 3.31
N ARG A 141 -10.83 3.73 4.36
CA ARG A 141 -11.63 2.54 4.62
C ARG A 141 -12.68 2.87 5.68
N LEU A 142 -13.92 2.98 5.26
CA LEU A 142 -15.08 3.15 6.15
C LEU A 142 -15.86 1.83 6.21
N ARG A 143 -16.27 1.44 7.41
CA ARG A 143 -17.03 0.23 7.73
C ARG A 143 -18.48 0.51 8.09
N SER A 144 -18.79 1.73 8.51
CA SER A 144 -20.14 2.13 8.91
C SER A 144 -20.48 3.51 8.35
N GLU A 145 -20.57 4.53 9.21
CA GLU A 145 -20.98 5.87 8.84
C GLU A 145 -19.92 6.55 7.97
N ILE A 146 -20.40 7.27 6.95
CA ILE A 146 -19.61 8.09 6.05
C ILE A 146 -19.88 9.54 6.46
N PRO A 147 -18.90 10.23 7.10
CA PRO A 147 -19.07 11.61 7.49
C PRO A 147 -19.32 12.51 6.28
N GLU A 148 -20.25 13.46 6.43
CA GLU A 148 -20.35 14.56 5.48
C GLU A 148 -19.13 15.47 5.60
N VAL A 149 -18.57 15.84 4.45
CA VAL A 149 -17.42 16.72 4.36
C VAL A 149 -17.78 17.90 3.47
N SER A 150 -17.64 19.11 4.00
CA SER A 150 -17.95 20.32 3.24
C SER A 150 -16.90 20.55 2.15
N GLY A 151 -17.35 20.90 0.94
CA GLY A 151 -16.47 21.28 -0.17
C GLY A 151 -15.71 20.15 -0.85
N LEU A 152 -15.86 18.90 -0.40
CA LEU A 152 -15.16 17.74 -0.96
C LEU A 152 -16.14 16.69 -1.47
N GLU A 153 -15.88 16.20 -2.68
CA GLU A 153 -16.64 15.10 -3.28
C GLU A 153 -16.09 13.76 -2.75
N VAL A 154 -16.88 13.12 -1.88
CA VAL A 154 -16.58 11.78 -1.35
C VAL A 154 -17.25 10.74 -2.24
N GLU A 155 -16.46 9.94 -2.94
CA GLU A 155 -16.97 8.94 -3.88
C GLU A 155 -16.64 7.52 -3.41
N PRO A 156 -17.45 6.50 -3.77
CA PRO A 156 -17.08 5.11 -3.61
C PRO A 156 -15.79 4.76 -4.37
N ALA A 157 -14.83 4.18 -3.66
CA ALA A 157 -13.57 3.75 -4.22
C ALA A 157 -13.71 2.42 -4.97
N LYS A 158 -12.91 2.26 -6.03
CA LYS A 158 -12.82 1.02 -6.81
C LYS A 158 -11.35 0.59 -6.92
N ASN A 159 -11.05 -0.64 -6.50
CA ASN A 159 -9.74 -1.28 -6.66
C ASN A 159 -8.55 -0.43 -6.18
N PHE A 160 -8.70 0.32 -5.09
CA PHE A 160 -7.63 1.15 -4.53
C PHE A 160 -7.40 0.82 -3.07
N ALA A 161 -6.28 0.16 -2.76
CA ALA A 161 -5.69 0.12 -1.42
C ALA A 161 -6.67 -0.21 -0.26
N GLN A 162 -7.62 -1.13 -0.44
CA GLN A 162 -8.69 -1.44 0.54
C GLN A 162 -9.60 -0.26 0.94
N ALA A 163 -9.51 0.88 0.26
CA ALA A 163 -10.39 2.01 0.47
C ALA A 163 -11.81 1.65 0.02
N THR A 164 -12.80 2.07 0.80
CA THR A 164 -14.21 2.00 0.42
C THR A 164 -14.67 3.32 -0.19
N HIS A 165 -14.03 4.43 0.18
CA HIS A 165 -14.28 5.76 -0.37
C HIS A 165 -12.98 6.50 -0.65
N TRP A 166 -13.03 7.50 -1.52
CA TRP A 166 -11.91 8.41 -1.76
C TRP A 166 -12.39 9.84 -1.96
N VAL A 167 -11.42 10.75 -1.88
CA VAL A 167 -11.51 12.13 -2.34
C VAL A 167 -10.32 12.40 -3.27
N HIS A 168 -10.51 13.26 -4.28
CA HIS A 168 -9.41 13.78 -5.10
C HIS A 168 -9.20 15.28 -4.85
N LEU A 169 -8.02 15.64 -4.36
CA LEU A 169 -7.61 17.05 -4.21
C LEU A 169 -6.86 17.51 -5.47
N SER A 170 -7.15 18.70 -6.00
CA SER A 170 -6.35 19.25 -7.09
C SER A 170 -4.94 19.62 -6.61
N ALA A 171 -4.01 19.84 -7.52
CA ALA A 171 -2.65 20.25 -7.15
C ALA A 171 -2.61 21.64 -6.48
N GLU A 172 -3.64 22.44 -6.70
CA GLU A 172 -3.87 23.77 -6.16
C GLU A 172 -4.66 23.76 -4.84
N ALA A 173 -5.02 22.58 -4.33
CA ALA A 173 -5.74 22.46 -3.06
C ALA A 173 -5.00 23.17 -1.93
N THR A 174 -5.76 23.91 -1.15
CA THR A 174 -5.27 24.72 -0.03
C THR A 174 -5.12 23.89 1.24
N ALA A 175 -4.51 24.48 2.27
CA ALA A 175 -4.47 23.88 3.60
C ALA A 175 -5.87 23.65 4.19
N ASP A 176 -6.85 24.51 3.86
CA ASP A 176 -8.23 24.36 4.29
C ASP A 176 -8.90 23.15 3.62
N ASP A 177 -8.61 22.91 2.34
CA ASP A 177 -9.09 21.72 1.61
C ASP A 177 -8.50 20.43 2.21
N VAL A 178 -7.23 20.46 2.61
CA VAL A 178 -6.61 19.33 3.34
C VAL A 178 -7.27 19.16 4.70
N ALA A 179 -7.47 20.23 5.46
CA ALA A 179 -8.10 20.19 6.78
C ALA A 179 -9.54 19.67 6.71
N ALA A 180 -10.26 19.94 5.62
CA ALA A 180 -11.60 19.41 5.39
C ALA A 180 -11.63 17.87 5.35
N LEU A 181 -10.52 17.18 5.02
CA LEU A 181 -10.46 15.70 5.08
C LEU A 181 -10.55 15.13 6.50
N LYS A 182 -10.33 15.95 7.53
CA LYS A 182 -10.17 15.49 8.92
C LYS A 182 -11.32 14.63 9.44
N PRO A 183 -12.62 14.97 9.24
CA PRO A 183 -13.72 14.12 9.71
C PRO A 183 -13.70 12.73 9.07
N LEU A 184 -13.40 12.68 7.77
CA LEU A 184 -13.36 11.44 6.99
C LEU A 184 -12.20 10.52 7.43
N ILE A 185 -11.00 11.09 7.58
CA ILE A 185 -9.82 10.34 8.03
C ILE A 185 -9.98 9.89 9.47
N ARG A 186 -10.54 10.74 10.35
CA ARG A 186 -10.84 10.38 11.75
C ARG A 186 -11.79 9.19 11.83
N ALA A 187 -12.90 9.22 11.10
CA ALA A 187 -13.84 8.10 11.08
C ALA A 187 -13.16 6.81 10.59
N ALA A 188 -12.33 6.90 9.55
CA ALA A 188 -11.58 5.73 9.07
C ALA A 188 -10.59 5.21 10.11
N TYR A 189 -9.87 6.09 10.81
CA TYR A 189 -8.96 5.74 11.90
C TYR A 189 -9.69 4.97 13.02
N GLU A 190 -10.78 5.54 13.52
CA GLU A 190 -11.60 4.98 14.62
C GLU A 190 -12.25 3.64 14.23
N GLN A 191 -12.66 3.49 12.97
CA GLN A 191 -13.30 2.26 12.48
C GLN A 191 -12.31 1.12 12.14
N ASN A 192 -10.99 1.35 12.12
CA ASN A 192 -9.99 0.39 11.62
C ASN A 192 -8.82 0.10 12.56
N GLY A 193 -8.94 0.49 13.83
CA GLY A 193 -8.30 -0.26 14.89
C GLY A 193 -9.18 -0.38 16.10
#